data_AF-A0A9D6YW23-F1
#
_entry.id   AF-A0A9D6YW23-F1
#
_cell.length_a   1.000
_cell.length_b   1.000
_cell.length_c   1.000
_cell.angle_alpha   90.00
_cell.angle_beta   90.00
_cell.angle_gamma   90.00
#
_symmetry.space_group_name_H-M   'P 1'
#
loop_
_entity.id
_entity.type
_entity.pdbx_description
1 polymer ?
#
loop_
_entity_poly.entity_id
_entity_poly.type
_entity_poly.pdbx_seq_one_letter_code
_entity_poly.pdbx_strand_id
1 'polypeptide(L)'
;IGKSPILVSPYDAELFGHWWYEGPEWLNFLMRKIHCDQKTIKLITFSEYLDWFPRNQVVTPSLSSWGWKGYNEVWLEGSNDWLYRHLHKAADRMVELAKTFPNADGLTRRALNQAARELLLVQSSDWAFIFKTGTCSPYAYKRTNDHIERFTKLYNSIKAGTVDHPWLADMEYKDNIFPDLDYRVYL
;
A
#
# COMPACT_ATOMS: atom_id res chain seq x y z
N ILE A 1 -18.90 31.96 -4.52
CA ILE A 1 -20.28 31.73 -5.00
C ILE A 1 -20.20 31.71 -6.52
N GLY A 2 -20.56 30.60 -7.19
CA GLY A 2 -20.41 30.42 -8.64
C GLY A 2 -19.68 29.16 -9.11
N LYS A 3 -19.34 28.22 -8.22
CA LYS A 3 -18.85 26.89 -8.58
C LYS A 3 -19.96 25.85 -8.38
N SER A 4 -20.10 24.94 -9.33
CA SER A 4 -20.97 23.78 -9.16
C SER A 4 -20.44 22.91 -8.01
N PRO A 5 -21.27 22.47 -7.06
CA PRO A 5 -20.82 21.58 -6.00
C PRO A 5 -20.43 20.21 -6.57
N ILE A 6 -19.52 19.53 -5.88
CA ILE A 6 -19.13 18.14 -6.16
C ILE A 6 -19.53 17.27 -4.97
N LEU A 7 -20.16 16.12 -5.24
CA LEU A 7 -20.42 15.08 -4.26
C LEU A 7 -19.39 13.96 -4.46
N VAL A 8 -18.68 13.60 -3.40
CA VAL A 8 -17.70 12.51 -3.40
C VAL A 8 -18.18 11.44 -2.43
N SER A 9 -18.47 10.24 -2.96
CA SER A 9 -18.95 9.10 -2.19
C SER A 9 -18.01 7.92 -2.39
N PRO A 10 -16.91 7.82 -1.60
CA PRO A 10 -15.96 6.72 -1.69
C PRO A 10 -16.49 5.46 -1.01
N TYR A 11 -16.22 4.31 -1.59
CA TYR A 11 -16.58 2.98 -1.08
C TYR A 11 -15.49 1.98 -1.44
N ASP A 12 -15.31 0.96 -0.61
CA ASP A 12 -14.47 -0.20 -0.97
C ASP A 12 -15.08 -0.92 -2.17
N ALA A 13 -14.25 -1.26 -3.17
CA ALA A 13 -14.73 -1.85 -4.41
C ALA A 13 -15.43 -3.21 -4.19
N GLU A 14 -14.94 -3.99 -3.21
CA GLU A 14 -15.54 -5.27 -2.83
C GLU A 14 -16.95 -5.12 -2.24
N LEU A 15 -17.39 -3.92 -1.83
CA LEU A 15 -18.77 -3.69 -1.46
C LEU A 15 -19.71 -4.12 -2.59
N PHE A 16 -19.37 -3.78 -3.84
CA PHE A 16 -20.24 -4.02 -4.99
C PHE A 16 -19.90 -5.36 -5.67
N GLY A 17 -20.64 -6.40 -5.31
CA GLY A 17 -20.61 -7.72 -5.93
C GLY A 17 -20.04 -8.82 -5.04
N HIS A 18 -19.19 -8.47 -4.06
CA HIS A 18 -18.70 -9.42 -3.07
C HIS A 18 -19.54 -9.35 -1.78
N TRP A 19 -19.59 -8.19 -1.12
CA TRP A 19 -20.41 -8.02 0.10
C TRP A 19 -21.89 -7.76 -0.19
N TRP A 20 -22.17 -6.98 -1.23
CA TRP A 20 -23.52 -6.73 -1.73
C TRP A 20 -23.63 -7.24 -3.16
N TYR A 21 -24.29 -8.39 -3.31
CA TYR A 21 -24.37 -9.13 -4.56
C TYR A 21 -24.92 -8.29 -5.73
N GLU A 22 -26.00 -7.55 -5.51
CA GLU A 22 -26.65 -6.72 -6.55
C GLU A 22 -25.94 -5.38 -6.78
N GLY A 23 -24.87 -5.08 -6.03
CA GLY A 23 -24.17 -3.82 -6.09
C GLY A 23 -23.73 -3.37 -7.49
N PRO A 24 -23.16 -4.25 -8.35
CA PRO A 24 -22.79 -3.89 -9.71
C PRO A 24 -24.00 -3.55 -10.59
N GLU A 25 -25.11 -4.29 -10.45
CA GLU A 25 -26.35 -4.01 -11.19
C GLU A 25 -26.96 -2.67 -10.76
N TRP A 26 -26.94 -2.41 -9.46
CA TRP A 26 -27.37 -1.14 -8.89
C TRP A 26 -26.53 0.02 -9.40
N LEU A 27 -25.19 -0.09 -9.40
CA LEU A 27 -24.30 0.95 -9.94
C LEU A 27 -24.59 1.21 -11.42
N ASN A 28 -24.68 0.16 -12.25
CA ASN A 28 -25.01 0.30 -13.66
C ASN A 28 -26.36 0.98 -13.86
N PHE A 29 -27.38 0.58 -13.11
CA PHE A 29 -28.71 1.20 -13.19
C PHE A 29 -28.68 2.67 -12.76
N LEU A 30 -28.05 2.98 -11.62
CA LEU A 30 -27.90 4.34 -11.11
C LEU A 30 -27.21 5.25 -12.13
N MET A 31 -26.08 4.81 -12.70
CA MET A 31 -25.34 5.59 -13.69
C MET A 31 -26.18 5.87 -14.95
N ARG A 32 -26.96 4.88 -15.41
CA ARG A 32 -27.89 5.05 -16.54
C ARG A 32 -29.01 6.04 -16.23
N LYS A 33 -29.64 5.93 -15.06
CA LYS A 33 -30.69 6.87 -14.62
C LYS A 33 -30.14 8.29 -14.51
N ILE A 34 -28.92 8.45 -13.99
CA ILE A 34 -28.24 9.75 -13.91
C ILE A 34 -27.98 10.30 -15.32
N HIS A 35 -27.52 9.48 -16.26
CA HIS A 35 -27.17 9.97 -17.59
C HIS A 35 -28.41 10.25 -18.48
N CYS A 36 -29.42 9.39 -18.45
CA CYS A 36 -30.52 9.40 -19.42
C CYS A 36 -31.78 10.15 -18.93
N ASP A 37 -32.08 10.10 -17.63
CA ASP A 37 -33.44 10.38 -17.15
C ASP A 37 -33.57 11.70 -16.39
N GLN A 38 -32.49 12.47 -16.27
CA GLN A 38 -32.45 13.72 -15.51
C GLN A 38 -31.30 14.63 -15.98
N LYS A 39 -31.30 15.92 -15.58
CA LYS A 39 -30.26 16.91 -15.93
C LYS A 39 -29.72 17.71 -14.73
N THR A 40 -30.10 17.33 -13.52
CA THR A 40 -29.75 17.93 -12.22
C THR A 40 -28.33 17.59 -11.76
N ILE A 41 -27.91 16.33 -11.88
CA ILE A 41 -26.56 15.87 -11.49
C ILE A 41 -25.81 15.24 -12.66
N LYS A 42 -24.47 15.30 -12.65
CA LYS A 42 -23.61 14.73 -13.70
C LYS A 42 -22.48 13.93 -13.05
N LEU A 43 -22.22 12.73 -13.57
CA LEU A 43 -21.03 11.96 -13.23
C LEU A 43 -19.83 12.54 -13.97
N ILE A 44 -18.77 12.78 -13.22
CA ILE A 44 -17.53 13.38 -13.71
C ILE A 44 -16.35 12.70 -13.01
N THR A 45 -15.19 12.80 -13.62
CA THR A 45 -13.90 12.48 -13.00
C THR A 45 -13.37 13.68 -12.22
N PHE A 46 -12.43 13.44 -11.29
CA PHE A 46 -11.79 14.53 -10.57
C PHE A 46 -10.98 15.44 -11.49
N SER A 47 -10.32 14.89 -12.51
CA SER A 47 -9.57 15.68 -13.48
C SER A 47 -10.46 16.68 -14.23
N GLU A 48 -11.63 16.24 -14.71
CA GLU A 48 -12.59 17.14 -15.37
C GLU A 48 -13.03 18.28 -14.44
N TYR A 49 -13.30 17.99 -13.17
CA TYR A 49 -13.69 19.03 -12.21
C TYR A 49 -12.57 20.05 -11.96
N LEU A 50 -11.32 19.58 -11.86
CA LEU A 50 -10.15 20.45 -11.67
C LEU A 50 -9.87 21.30 -12.92
N ASP A 51 -10.11 20.77 -14.12
CA ASP A 51 -9.99 21.51 -15.37
C ASP A 51 -11.04 22.62 -15.48
N TRP A 52 -12.28 22.37 -15.05
CA TRP A 52 -13.34 23.39 -15.03
C TRP A 52 -13.09 24.49 -13.99
N PHE A 53 -12.49 24.12 -12.86
CA PHE A 53 -12.30 25.01 -11.72
C PHE A 53 -10.85 24.98 -11.20
N PRO A 54 -9.89 25.55 -11.94
CA PRO A 54 -8.46 25.42 -11.61
C PRO A 54 -8.04 26.16 -10.33
N ARG A 55 -8.80 27.18 -9.91
CA ARG A 55 -8.51 27.96 -8.69
C ARG A 55 -9.26 27.40 -7.50
N ASN A 56 -8.61 26.60 -6.66
CA ASN A 56 -9.21 25.98 -5.47
C ASN A 56 -8.78 26.64 -4.17
N GLN A 57 -9.60 26.48 -3.13
CA GLN A 57 -9.23 26.96 -1.79
C GLN A 57 -8.03 26.16 -1.29
N VAL A 58 -7.01 26.86 -0.82
CA VAL A 58 -5.88 26.23 -0.14
C VAL A 58 -6.29 25.97 1.31
N VAL A 59 -6.13 24.73 1.75
CA VAL A 59 -6.40 24.30 3.12
C VAL A 59 -5.25 23.41 3.60
N THR A 60 -5.05 23.36 4.91
CA THR A 60 -4.14 22.42 5.56
C THR A 60 -4.99 21.41 6.32
N PRO A 61 -5.13 20.17 5.82
CA PRO A 61 -5.86 19.13 6.54
C PRO A 61 -5.17 18.79 7.87
N SER A 62 -5.96 18.53 8.90
CA SER A 62 -5.46 17.91 10.13
C SER A 62 -5.07 16.45 9.88
N LEU A 63 -4.21 15.89 10.73
CA LEU A 63 -3.95 14.45 10.72
C LEU A 63 -5.26 13.70 10.95
N SER A 64 -5.64 12.86 9.98
CA SER A 64 -6.86 12.06 10.05
C SER A 64 -6.76 10.87 9.11
N SER A 65 -7.61 9.88 9.33
CA SER A 65 -7.90 8.80 8.38
C SER A 65 -9.42 8.64 8.21
N TRP A 66 -9.83 7.80 7.28
CA TRP A 66 -11.22 7.33 7.17
C TRP A 66 -11.52 6.06 8.00
N GLY A 67 -10.56 5.65 8.85
CA GLY A 67 -10.70 4.48 9.73
C GLY A 67 -11.53 4.77 10.99
N TRP A 68 -11.57 3.79 11.89
CA TRP A 68 -12.25 3.92 13.18
C TRP A 68 -11.75 5.15 13.95
N LYS A 69 -12.67 5.97 14.46
CA LYS A 69 -12.42 7.25 15.16
C LYS A 69 -11.71 8.34 14.35
N GLY A 70 -11.38 8.10 13.08
CA GLY A 70 -10.86 9.12 12.17
C GLY A 70 -9.40 9.50 12.36
N TYR A 71 -8.61 8.75 13.15
CA TYR A 71 -7.16 8.94 13.29
C TYR A 71 -6.41 7.63 13.01
N ASN A 72 -5.42 7.28 13.84
CA ASN A 72 -4.48 6.19 13.57
C ASN A 72 -4.78 4.91 14.36
N GLU A 73 -5.84 4.87 15.16
CA GLU A 73 -6.13 3.80 16.13
C GLU A 73 -6.41 2.44 15.50
N VAL A 74 -6.66 2.40 14.19
CA VAL A 74 -6.75 1.15 13.44
C VAL A 74 -5.36 0.54 13.24
N TRP A 75 -4.33 1.36 13.02
CA TRP A 75 -2.99 0.90 12.65
C TRP A 75 -1.97 1.04 13.76
N LEU A 76 -2.20 1.89 14.76
CA LEU A 76 -1.28 2.14 15.87
C LEU A 76 -2.02 2.06 17.21
N GLU A 77 -2.03 0.86 17.78
CA GLU A 77 -2.55 0.55 19.12
C GLU A 77 -1.92 -0.76 19.64
N GLY A 78 -2.22 -1.15 20.88
CA GLY A 78 -1.59 -2.29 21.56
C GLY A 78 -1.59 -3.64 20.82
N SER A 79 -2.55 -3.91 19.92
CA SER A 79 -2.55 -5.16 19.12
C SER A 79 -1.51 -5.20 18.00
N ASN A 80 -1.04 -4.03 17.53
CA ASN A 80 -0.18 -3.91 16.35
C ASN A 80 1.04 -2.99 16.54
N ASP A 81 1.18 -2.32 17.67
CA ASP A 81 2.29 -1.40 17.98
C ASP A 81 3.69 -2.04 17.88
N TRP A 82 3.79 -3.31 18.22
CA TRP A 82 5.02 -4.10 18.18
C TRP A 82 5.64 -4.21 16.78
N LEU A 83 4.84 -4.00 15.73
CA LEU A 83 5.26 -4.07 14.34
C LEU A 83 6.24 -2.94 14.00
N TYR A 84 5.98 -1.74 14.50
CA TYR A 84 6.65 -0.52 14.04
C TYR A 84 8.15 -0.49 14.34
N ARG A 85 8.60 -1.07 15.46
CA ARG A 85 10.05 -1.17 15.75
C ARG A 85 10.79 -1.97 14.67
N HIS A 86 10.14 -3.00 14.11
CA HIS A 86 10.72 -3.83 13.06
C HIS A 86 10.66 -3.12 11.72
N LEU A 87 9.54 -2.45 11.40
CA LEU A 87 9.39 -1.67 10.18
C LEU A 87 10.41 -0.54 10.10
N HIS A 88 10.57 0.24 11.17
CA HIS A 88 11.56 1.31 11.23
C HIS A 88 12.97 0.77 11.05
N LYS A 89 13.31 -0.33 11.75
CA LYS A 89 14.65 -0.93 11.62
C LYS A 89 14.92 -1.47 10.22
N ALA A 90 13.92 -2.07 9.57
CA ALA A 90 14.03 -2.58 8.21
C ALA A 90 14.18 -1.43 7.20
N ALA A 91 13.41 -0.35 7.35
CA ALA A 91 13.52 0.85 6.51
C ALA A 91 14.92 1.48 6.61
N ASP A 92 15.44 1.69 7.83
CA ASP A 92 16.78 2.22 8.04
C ASP A 92 17.86 1.34 7.37
N ARG A 93 17.73 0.01 7.51
CA ARG A 93 18.63 -0.95 6.89
C ARG A 93 18.54 -0.94 5.37
N MET A 94 17.36 -0.71 4.79
CA MET A 94 17.20 -0.63 3.33
C MET A 94 17.90 0.61 2.78
N VAL A 95 17.76 1.75 3.46
CA VAL A 95 18.51 2.98 3.13
C VAL A 95 20.02 2.75 3.27
N GLU A 96 20.46 2.07 4.34
CA GLU A 96 21.87 1.70 4.52
C GLU A 96 22.39 0.85 3.36
N LEU A 97 21.66 -0.19 2.95
CA LEU A 97 22.01 -1.06 1.84
C LEU A 97 22.13 -0.27 0.53
N ALA A 98 21.14 0.57 0.22
CA ALA A 98 21.15 1.38 -0.99
C ALA A 98 22.39 2.28 -1.06
N LYS A 99 22.71 2.99 0.05
CA LYS A 99 23.87 3.88 0.14
C LYS A 99 25.21 3.15 0.13
N THR A 100 25.27 1.95 0.71
CA THR A 100 26.50 1.13 0.74
C THR A 100 26.82 0.57 -0.63
N PHE A 101 25.78 0.22 -1.40
CA PHE A 101 25.91 -0.43 -2.70
C PHE A 101 25.24 0.40 -3.80
N PRO A 102 25.67 1.64 -4.10
CA PRO A 102 24.95 2.52 -5.05
C PRO A 102 24.98 2.01 -6.50
N ASN A 103 26.05 1.28 -6.85
CA ASN A 103 26.34 0.80 -8.19
C ASN A 103 26.34 -0.74 -8.28
N ALA A 104 25.57 -1.43 -7.44
CA ALA A 104 25.50 -2.89 -7.50
C ALA A 104 24.99 -3.38 -8.86
N ASP A 105 25.52 -4.52 -9.28
CA ASP A 105 25.15 -5.25 -10.48
C ASP A 105 24.90 -6.74 -10.16
N GLY A 106 24.58 -7.52 -11.19
CA GLY A 106 24.45 -8.97 -11.13
C GLY A 106 23.58 -9.47 -9.97
N LEU A 107 24.14 -10.41 -9.20
CA LEU A 107 23.47 -11.06 -8.09
C LEU A 107 23.15 -10.10 -6.93
N THR A 108 24.07 -9.19 -6.63
CA THR A 108 23.89 -8.23 -5.52
C THR A 108 22.74 -7.28 -5.82
N ARG A 109 22.62 -6.76 -7.05
CA ARG A 109 21.49 -5.93 -7.46
C ARG A 109 20.16 -6.66 -7.33
N ARG A 110 20.11 -7.94 -7.76
CA ARG A 110 18.92 -8.78 -7.62
C ARG A 110 18.51 -8.95 -6.16
N ALA A 111 19.47 -9.26 -5.28
CA ALA A 111 19.22 -9.40 -3.85
C ALA A 111 18.73 -8.09 -3.20
N LEU A 112 19.30 -6.94 -3.60
CA LEU A 112 18.87 -5.61 -3.13
C LEU A 112 17.44 -5.29 -3.58
N ASN A 113 17.09 -5.59 -4.84
CA ASN A 113 15.72 -5.44 -5.34
C ASN A 113 14.74 -6.33 -4.57
N GLN A 114 15.12 -7.59 -4.29
CA GLN A 114 14.28 -8.46 -3.49
C GLN A 114 14.15 -7.96 -2.05
N ALA A 115 15.22 -7.44 -1.44
CA ALA A 115 15.14 -6.83 -0.10
C ALA A 115 14.16 -5.65 -0.08
N ALA A 116 14.17 -4.82 -1.12
CA ALA A 116 13.21 -3.73 -1.26
C ALA A 116 11.76 -4.25 -1.38
N ARG A 117 11.51 -5.37 -2.08
CA ARG A 117 10.17 -6.01 -2.12
C ARG A 117 9.74 -6.53 -0.76
N GLU A 118 10.61 -7.24 -0.04
CA GLU A 118 10.30 -7.72 1.32
C GLU A 118 9.94 -6.56 2.25
N LEU A 119 10.65 -5.43 2.15
CA LEU A 119 10.33 -4.23 2.90
C LEU A 119 8.93 -3.69 2.54
N LEU A 120 8.61 -3.56 1.26
CA LEU A 120 7.30 -3.07 0.82
C LEU A 120 6.17 -4.02 1.27
N LEU A 121 6.39 -5.33 1.19
CA LEU A 121 5.42 -6.34 1.62
C LEU A 121 5.15 -6.28 3.12
N VAL A 122 6.18 -6.15 3.97
CA VAL A 122 5.97 -6.00 5.42
C VAL A 122 5.37 -4.65 5.79
N GLN A 123 5.55 -3.61 4.97
CA GLN A 123 4.97 -2.28 5.18
C GLN A 123 3.48 -2.16 4.81
N SER A 124 2.84 -3.21 4.29
CA SER A 124 1.40 -3.16 4.04
C SER A 124 0.64 -2.83 5.33
N SER A 125 -0.24 -1.83 5.26
CA SER A 125 -1.13 -1.45 6.35
C SER A 125 -2.16 -2.55 6.69
N ASP A 126 -2.39 -3.49 5.77
CA ASP A 126 -3.31 -4.60 5.96
C ASP A 126 -2.93 -5.45 7.17
N TRP A 127 -1.63 -5.60 7.47
CA TRP A 127 -1.20 -6.40 8.62
C TRP A 127 -1.71 -5.81 9.93
N ALA A 128 -1.51 -4.50 10.14
CA ALA A 128 -2.00 -3.81 11.33
C ALA A 128 -3.53 -3.77 11.39
N PHE A 129 -4.20 -3.64 10.23
CA PHE A 129 -5.66 -3.73 10.12
C PHE A 129 -6.19 -5.12 10.51
N ILE A 130 -5.57 -6.20 10.05
CA ILE A 130 -5.97 -7.58 10.38
C ILE A 130 -5.74 -7.86 11.86
N PHE A 131 -4.63 -7.39 12.44
CA PHE A 131 -4.39 -7.49 13.89
C PHE A 131 -5.49 -6.76 14.68
N LYS A 132 -5.88 -5.56 14.23
CA LYS A 132 -6.92 -4.77 14.87
C LYS A 132 -8.29 -5.44 14.81
N THR A 133 -8.66 -5.97 13.65
CA THR A 133 -9.99 -6.53 13.40
C THR A 133 -10.12 -7.98 13.87
N GLY A 134 -9.01 -8.68 14.11
CA GLY A 134 -9.01 -10.04 14.64
C GLY A 134 -9.46 -11.11 13.65
N THR A 135 -9.60 -10.79 12.36
CA THR A 135 -10.21 -11.67 11.35
C THR A 135 -9.32 -12.89 11.01
N CYS A 136 -8.06 -12.65 10.65
CA CYS A 136 -7.10 -13.69 10.23
C CYS A 136 -5.72 -13.48 10.89
N SER A 137 -5.70 -13.15 12.18
CA SER A 137 -4.49 -12.77 12.92
C SER A 137 -3.33 -13.79 12.82
N PRO A 138 -3.54 -15.11 12.88
CA PRO A 138 -2.43 -16.07 12.72
C PRO A 138 -1.76 -15.98 11.33
N TYR A 139 -2.54 -15.73 10.28
CA TYR A 139 -2.02 -15.55 8.93
C TYR A 139 -1.21 -14.25 8.82
N ALA A 140 -1.76 -13.13 9.29
CA ALA A 140 -1.06 -11.85 9.29
C ALA A 140 0.23 -11.91 10.12
N TYR A 141 0.21 -12.57 11.27
CA TYR A 141 1.39 -12.75 12.11
C TYR A 141 2.47 -13.54 11.39
N LYS A 142 2.10 -14.67 10.77
CA LYS A 142 3.03 -15.48 9.98
C LYS A 142 3.64 -14.67 8.83
N ARG A 143 2.81 -14.04 8.00
CA ARG A 143 3.26 -13.28 6.83
C ARG A 143 4.19 -12.13 7.21
N THR A 144 3.84 -11.39 8.24
CA THR A 144 4.65 -10.28 8.75
C THR A 144 6.02 -10.76 9.18
N ASN A 145 6.09 -11.83 9.99
CA ASN A 145 7.38 -12.37 10.43
C ASN A 145 8.19 -12.98 9.27
N ASP A 146 7.53 -13.71 8.35
CA ASP A 146 8.19 -14.27 7.16
C ASP A 146 8.91 -13.17 6.35
N HIS A 147 8.25 -12.04 6.10
CA HIS A 147 8.85 -10.92 5.35
C HIS A 147 9.98 -10.23 6.15
N ILE A 148 9.85 -10.07 7.47
CA ILE A 148 10.92 -9.53 8.34
C ILE A 148 12.15 -10.44 8.32
N GLU A 149 11.96 -11.75 8.41
CA GLU A 149 13.03 -12.75 8.41
C GLU A 149 13.74 -12.80 7.05
N ARG A 150 12.98 -12.82 5.95
CA ARG A 150 13.52 -12.77 4.58
C ARG A 150 14.32 -11.50 4.34
N PHE A 151 13.77 -10.35 4.69
CA PHE A 151 14.49 -9.06 4.62
C PHE A 151 15.78 -9.11 5.43
N THR A 152 15.74 -9.59 6.67
CA THR A 152 16.91 -9.64 7.55
C THR A 152 17.98 -10.60 7.01
N LYS A 153 17.58 -11.74 6.44
CA LYS A 153 18.50 -12.69 5.80
C LYS A 153 19.15 -12.09 4.55
N LEU A 154 18.39 -11.37 3.73
CA LEU A 154 18.93 -10.64 2.57
C LEU A 154 19.92 -9.58 3.01
N TYR A 155 19.55 -8.73 3.98
CA TYR A 155 20.43 -7.71 4.53
C TYR A 155 21.78 -8.29 5.00
N ASN A 156 21.74 -9.36 5.81
CA ASN A 156 22.96 -9.98 6.32
C ASN A 156 23.80 -10.62 5.21
N SER A 157 23.17 -11.35 4.28
CA SER A 157 23.89 -12.04 3.21
C SER A 157 24.49 -11.07 2.18
N ILE A 158 23.81 -9.96 1.88
CA ILE A 158 24.35 -8.89 1.03
C ILE A 158 25.58 -8.25 1.69
N LYS A 159 25.49 -7.87 2.98
CA LYS A 159 26.65 -7.27 3.68
C LYS A 159 27.82 -8.23 3.84
N ALA A 160 27.56 -9.52 3.95
CA ALA A 160 28.60 -10.54 4.04
C ALA A 160 29.14 -11.02 2.68
N GLY A 161 28.50 -10.64 1.56
CA GLY A 161 28.86 -11.13 0.23
C GLY A 161 28.53 -12.63 0.03
N THR A 162 27.58 -13.18 0.80
CA THR A 162 27.24 -14.61 0.84
C THR A 162 25.82 -14.90 0.35
N VAL A 163 25.35 -14.12 -0.63
CA VAL A 163 24.01 -14.30 -1.22
C VAL A 163 23.88 -15.68 -1.87
N ASP A 164 22.93 -16.47 -1.36
CA ASP A 164 22.57 -17.78 -1.90
C ASP A 164 21.66 -17.62 -3.12
N HIS A 165 22.18 -17.93 -4.31
CA HIS A 165 21.47 -17.77 -5.57
C HIS A 165 20.20 -18.65 -5.66
N PRO A 166 20.24 -19.98 -5.43
CA PRO A 166 19.03 -20.80 -5.37
C PRO A 166 17.95 -20.25 -4.42
N TRP A 167 18.34 -19.84 -3.21
CA TRP A 167 17.37 -19.30 -2.25
C TRP A 167 16.80 -17.96 -2.71
N LEU A 168 17.63 -17.06 -3.26
CA LEU A 168 17.16 -15.80 -3.81
C LEU A 168 16.15 -16.01 -4.94
N ALA A 169 16.41 -16.95 -5.86
CA ALA A 169 15.52 -17.25 -6.97
C ALA A 169 14.15 -17.77 -6.49
N ASP A 170 14.11 -18.56 -5.40
CA ASP A 170 12.86 -18.99 -4.78
C ASP A 170 12.07 -17.82 -4.16
N MET A 171 12.76 -16.85 -3.54
CA MET A 171 12.11 -15.63 -3.03
C MET A 171 11.60 -14.74 -4.17
N GLU A 172 12.40 -14.53 -5.22
CA GLU A 172 11.98 -13.78 -6.42
C GLU A 172 10.79 -14.43 -7.11
N TYR A 173 10.62 -15.76 -7.01
CA TYR A 173 9.46 -16.46 -7.53
C TYR A 173 8.21 -16.27 -6.65
N LYS A 174 8.36 -16.37 -5.32
CA LYS A 174 7.25 -16.26 -4.36
C LYS A 174 6.74 -14.84 -4.16
N ASP A 175 7.66 -13.89 -4.04
CA ASP A 175 7.41 -12.49 -3.69
C ASP A 175 7.81 -11.59 -4.87
N ASN A 176 7.14 -11.82 -6.00
CA ASN A 176 7.49 -11.31 -7.33
C ASN A 176 6.82 -9.98 -7.73
N ILE A 177 6.22 -9.28 -6.76
CA ILE A 177 5.57 -7.99 -7.00
C ILE A 177 6.59 -6.92 -7.39
N PHE A 178 6.22 -6.01 -8.29
CA PHE A 178 7.11 -4.96 -8.82
C PHE A 178 8.38 -5.54 -9.47
N PRO A 179 8.24 -6.20 -10.65
CA PRO A 179 9.37 -6.80 -11.35
C PRO A 179 10.47 -5.78 -11.69
N ASP A 180 10.05 -4.54 -12.00
CA ASP A 180 10.93 -3.44 -12.40
C ASP A 180 11.42 -2.57 -11.21
N LEU A 181 11.15 -2.99 -9.97
CA LEU A 181 11.63 -2.27 -8.79
C LEU A 181 13.16 -2.15 -8.83
N ASP A 182 13.67 -0.93 -8.68
CA ASP A 182 15.08 -0.66 -8.49
C ASP A 182 15.30 -0.16 -7.05
N TYR A 183 16.12 -0.87 -6.27
CA TYR A 183 16.44 -0.54 -4.88
C TYR A 183 17.01 0.88 -4.70
N ARG A 184 17.50 1.49 -5.78
CA ARG A 184 18.06 2.85 -5.78
C ARG A 184 17.05 3.95 -5.48
N VAL A 185 15.74 3.66 -5.45
CA VAL A 185 14.74 4.60 -4.91
C VAL A 185 14.98 4.97 -3.44
N TYR A 186 15.82 4.19 -2.73
CA TYR A 186 16.21 4.42 -1.34
C TYR A 186 17.57 5.13 -1.17
N LEU A 187 18.19 5.63 -2.25
CA LEU A 187 19.45 6.41 -2.20
C LEU A 187 19.27 7.79 -1.56
#